data_AF-A0A942PFI1-F1
#
_entry.id   AF-A0A942PFI1-F1
#
_cell.length_a   1.000
_cell.length_b   1.000
_cell.length_c   1.000
_cell.angle_alpha   90.00
_cell.angle_beta   90.00
_cell.angle_gamma   90.00
#
_symmetry.space_group_name_H-M   'P 1'
#
loop_
_entity.id
_entity.type
_entity.pdbx_description
1 polymer ?
#
loop_
_entity_poly.entity_id
_entity_poly.type
_entity_poly.pdbx_seq_one_letter_code
_entity_poly.pdbx_strand_id
1 'polypeptide(L)'
;MQNFFRAAMLAVTALAFAAGTAAAQGNSSEIKQIKLTEKQVQSFIAAQDDLNAVTAKIKDGKPDPKLVAELEAAAKKHGFAGLPELDDIAANIGLVMSGFDPKTKEFSQPPEAIKKEIAAVNADKSIPEKEKKQIIDELNQALKFAKPVQFPENVELIKKYYDKLDAAMARG
;
A
#
# COMPACT_ATOMS: atom_id res chain seq x y z
N MET A 1 1.74 45.60 10.98
CA MET A 1 3.17 45.24 10.99
C MET A 1 3.34 44.14 12.02
N GLN A 2 3.26 42.87 11.62
CA GLN A 2 4.34 42.01 11.07
C GLN A 2 4.97 41.15 12.18
N ASN A 3 4.61 39.86 12.14
CA ASN A 3 5.27 38.62 12.58
C ASN A 3 6.29 38.65 13.73
N PHE A 4 6.26 37.64 14.62
CA PHE A 4 7.24 36.55 14.59
C PHE A 4 6.82 35.35 15.46
N PHE A 5 6.79 34.19 14.79
CA PHE A 5 6.74 32.83 15.34
C PHE A 5 7.92 32.54 16.28
N ARG A 6 7.65 31.76 17.34
CA ARG A 6 8.60 30.82 17.98
C ARG A 6 7.76 29.61 18.43
N ALA A 7 7.73 28.50 17.71
CA ALA A 7 8.75 27.45 17.64
C ALA A 7 9.06 26.84 19.02
N ALA A 8 8.37 25.74 19.34
CA ALA A 8 8.88 24.71 20.24
C ALA A 8 8.91 23.42 19.43
N MET A 9 10.12 23.07 19.00
CA MET A 9 10.51 21.89 18.27
C MET A 9 10.71 20.78 19.30
N LEU A 10 9.98 19.67 19.19
CA LEU A 10 10.41 18.38 19.76
C LEU A 10 10.50 17.40 18.60
N ALA A 11 11.76 17.11 18.27
CA ALA A 11 12.14 16.10 17.32
C ALA A 11 11.77 14.71 17.83
N VAL A 12 11.07 13.93 17.01
CA VAL A 12 11.27 12.49 16.96
C VAL A 12 12.04 12.22 15.68
N THR A 13 13.20 11.62 15.88
CA THR A 13 14.26 11.30 14.94
C THR A 13 13.77 10.64 13.65
N ALA A 14 14.23 11.22 12.54
CA ALA A 14 14.24 10.61 11.23
C ALA A 14 15.04 9.30 11.23
N LEU A 15 14.43 8.23 10.74
CA LEU A 15 15.13 7.25 9.92
C LEU A 15 14.75 7.57 8.48
N ALA A 16 15.51 8.48 7.88
CA ALA A 16 15.56 8.63 6.44
C ALA A 16 16.29 7.39 5.88
N PHE A 17 15.55 6.51 5.21
CA PHE A 17 16.09 5.87 4.03
C PHE A 17 15.61 6.67 2.83
N ALA A 18 16.61 7.15 2.07
CA ALA A 18 16.45 7.95 0.88
C ALA A 18 15.70 7.17 -0.21
N ALA A 19 14.67 7.80 -0.77
CA ALA A 19 14.41 7.91 -2.21
C ALA A 19 13.04 8.55 -2.40
N GLY A 20 13.01 9.76 -2.97
CA GLY A 20 11.83 10.27 -3.66
C GLY A 20 10.77 10.93 -2.78
N THR A 21 10.60 12.22 -3.01
CA THR A 21 9.32 12.90 -2.91
C THR A 21 8.24 12.11 -3.66
N ALA A 22 7.53 11.22 -2.97
CA ALA A 22 6.12 10.98 -3.22
C ALA A 22 5.37 12.07 -2.43
N ALA A 23 5.44 13.33 -2.86
CA ALA A 23 4.34 13.87 -3.64
C ALA A 23 3.20 12.84 -3.76
N ALA A 24 2.08 13.14 -3.11
CA ALA A 24 0.78 12.67 -3.54
C ALA A 24 0.60 13.00 -5.03
N GLN A 25 1.22 12.22 -5.90
CA GLN A 25 1.02 12.22 -7.33
C GLN A 25 -0.13 11.26 -7.53
N GLY A 26 -1.29 11.83 -7.84
CA GLY A 26 -2.45 11.14 -8.36
C GLY A 26 -2.12 10.45 -9.69
N ASN A 27 -1.40 9.35 -9.59
CA ASN A 27 -1.40 8.25 -10.53
C ASN A 27 -1.96 7.04 -9.79
N SER A 28 -3.19 7.16 -9.29
CA SER A 28 -4.02 5.97 -9.07
C SER A 28 -4.41 5.46 -10.46
N SER A 29 -3.44 4.88 -11.20
CA SER A 29 -3.76 3.94 -12.24
C SER A 29 -4.72 2.96 -11.59
N GLU A 30 -5.95 2.94 -12.07
CA GLU A 30 -6.97 2.07 -11.52
C GLU A 30 -6.39 0.65 -11.43
N ILE A 31 -6.30 0.11 -10.21
CA ILE A 31 -5.79 -1.25 -10.04
C ILE A 31 -6.71 -2.16 -10.83
N LYS A 32 -6.17 -2.77 -11.89
CA LYS A 32 -6.84 -3.82 -12.62
C LYS A 32 -7.03 -4.98 -11.65
N GLN A 33 -8.26 -5.12 -11.17
CA GLN A 33 -8.54 -6.19 -10.23
C GLN A 33 -8.54 -7.53 -10.97
N ILE A 34 -7.91 -8.55 -10.38
CA ILE A 34 -7.90 -9.92 -10.90
C ILE A 34 -8.34 -10.88 -9.79
N LYS A 35 -8.99 -11.98 -10.18
CA LYS A 35 -9.25 -13.09 -9.26
C LYS A 35 -7.92 -13.77 -8.95
N LEU A 36 -7.51 -13.75 -7.68
CA LEU A 36 -6.30 -14.39 -7.22
C LEU A 36 -6.53 -15.89 -7.05
N THR A 37 -5.51 -16.67 -7.39
CA THR A 37 -5.45 -18.09 -7.04
C THR A 37 -4.63 -18.28 -5.78
N GLU A 38 -4.90 -19.36 -5.05
CA GLU A 38 -4.10 -19.73 -3.87
C GLU A 38 -2.62 -19.93 -4.20
N LYS A 39 -2.32 -20.51 -5.38
CA LYS A 39 -0.95 -20.67 -5.86
C LYS A 39 -0.26 -19.33 -6.06
N GLN A 40 -0.92 -18.34 -6.65
CA GLN A 40 -0.33 -17.00 -6.86
C GLN A 40 0.02 -16.32 -5.53
N VAL A 41 -0.87 -16.42 -4.52
CA VAL A 41 -0.61 -15.88 -3.18
C VAL A 41 0.58 -16.57 -2.51
N GLN A 42 0.65 -17.90 -2.60
CA GLN A 42 1.77 -18.66 -2.05
C GLN A 42 3.10 -18.36 -2.78
N SER A 43 3.09 -18.29 -4.12
CA SER A 43 4.24 -17.90 -4.93
C SER A 43 4.72 -16.49 -4.57
N PHE A 44 3.81 -15.55 -4.34
CA PHE A 44 4.16 -14.19 -3.91
C PHE A 44 4.90 -14.20 -2.58
N ILE A 45 4.35 -14.89 -1.57
CA ILE A 45 4.99 -15.03 -0.25
C ILE A 45 6.39 -15.65 -0.37
N ALA A 46 6.54 -16.69 -1.20
CA ALA A 46 7.81 -17.39 -1.39
C ALA A 46 8.86 -16.56 -2.15
N ALA A 47 8.41 -15.65 -3.02
CA ALA A 47 9.28 -14.84 -3.85
C ALA A 47 9.94 -13.67 -3.11
N GLN A 48 9.37 -13.21 -1.99
CA GLN A 48 9.81 -11.98 -1.33
C GLN A 48 11.31 -11.98 -0.99
N ASP A 49 11.88 -13.09 -0.50
CA ASP A 49 13.30 -13.11 -0.15
C ASP A 49 14.21 -12.94 -1.39
N ASP A 50 13.88 -13.59 -2.51
CA ASP A 50 14.65 -13.47 -3.76
C ASP A 50 14.45 -12.08 -4.40
N LEU A 51 13.22 -11.56 -4.40
CA LEU A 51 12.91 -10.23 -4.94
C LEU A 51 13.63 -9.15 -4.12
N ASN A 52 13.55 -9.22 -2.79
CA ASN A 52 14.16 -8.26 -1.88
C ASN A 52 15.69 -8.28 -1.98
N ALA A 53 16.30 -9.45 -2.19
CA ALA A 53 17.73 -9.56 -2.41
C ALA A 53 18.20 -8.83 -3.68
N VAL A 54 17.34 -8.74 -4.72
CA VAL A 54 17.65 -7.99 -5.94
C VAL A 54 17.30 -6.51 -5.77
N THR A 55 16.14 -6.17 -5.19
CA THR A 55 15.74 -4.77 -4.99
C THR A 55 16.67 -4.02 -4.05
N ALA A 56 17.24 -4.68 -3.02
CA ALA A 56 18.23 -4.09 -2.13
C ALA A 56 19.53 -3.63 -2.84
N LYS A 57 19.78 -4.11 -4.06
CA LYS A 57 20.91 -3.66 -4.90
C LYS A 57 20.57 -2.43 -5.74
N ILE A 58 19.28 -2.10 -5.89
CA ILE A 58 18.83 -0.93 -6.63
C ILE A 58 19.21 0.30 -5.84
N LYS A 59 20.09 1.12 -6.43
CA LYS A 59 20.42 2.45 -5.91
C LYS A 59 19.41 3.46 -6.43
N ASP A 60 19.36 4.63 -5.80
CA ASP A 60 18.47 5.73 -6.21
C ASP A 60 18.41 5.92 -7.72
N GLY A 61 17.19 6.00 -8.27
CA GLY A 61 16.94 6.17 -9.70
C GLY A 61 16.41 4.91 -10.39
N LYS A 62 16.51 4.89 -11.72
CA LYS A 62 15.99 3.78 -12.52
C LYS A 62 16.89 2.54 -12.34
N PRO A 63 16.33 1.35 -12.06
CA PRO A 63 17.13 0.15 -11.90
C PRO A 63 17.93 -0.16 -13.18
N ASP A 64 19.17 -0.59 -12.99
CA ASP A 64 20.04 -1.09 -14.07
C ASP A 64 19.31 -2.23 -14.82
N PRO A 65 19.34 -2.28 -16.17
CA PRO A 65 18.77 -3.39 -16.93
C PRO A 65 19.16 -4.79 -16.44
N LYS A 66 20.36 -4.96 -15.88
CA LYS A 66 20.80 -6.22 -15.26
C LYS A 66 19.98 -6.56 -14.01
N LEU A 67 19.71 -5.58 -13.14
CA LEU A 67 18.88 -5.78 -11.96
C LEU A 67 17.42 -6.06 -12.33
N VAL A 68 16.91 -5.43 -13.41
CA VAL A 68 15.59 -5.77 -13.95
C VAL A 68 15.55 -7.22 -14.45
N ALA A 69 16.60 -7.69 -15.13
CA ALA A 69 16.71 -9.09 -15.55
C ALA A 69 16.84 -10.07 -14.36
N GLU A 70 17.55 -9.69 -13.29
CA GLU A 70 17.61 -10.47 -12.04
C GLU A 70 16.23 -10.55 -11.36
N LEU A 71 15.46 -9.46 -11.34
CA LEU A 71 14.09 -9.45 -10.82
C LEU A 71 13.16 -10.35 -11.64
N GLU A 72 13.24 -10.27 -12.97
CA GLU A 72 12.47 -11.13 -13.88
C GLU A 72 12.83 -12.62 -13.68
N ALA A 73 14.11 -12.93 -13.46
CA ALA A 73 14.56 -14.30 -13.17
C ALA A 73 14.07 -14.78 -11.80
N ALA A 74 14.11 -13.92 -10.77
CA ALA A 74 13.55 -14.22 -9.46
C ALA A 74 12.04 -14.48 -9.54
N ALA A 75 11.29 -13.65 -10.25
CA ALA A 75 9.86 -13.87 -10.47
C ALA A 75 9.60 -15.23 -11.16
N LYS A 76 10.31 -15.52 -12.26
CA LYS A 76 10.15 -16.79 -12.99
C LYS A 76 10.50 -18.01 -12.14
N LYS A 77 11.50 -17.91 -11.26
CA LYS A 77 11.87 -18.98 -10.30
C LYS A 77 10.69 -19.41 -9.42
N HIS A 78 9.77 -18.49 -9.10
CA HIS A 78 8.58 -18.75 -8.28
C HIS A 78 7.31 -19.03 -9.09
N GLY A 79 7.44 -19.19 -10.40
CA GLY A 79 6.37 -19.61 -11.30
C GLY A 79 5.50 -18.48 -11.85
N PHE A 80 5.93 -17.22 -11.71
CA PHE A 80 5.33 -16.09 -12.43
C PHE A 80 5.75 -16.10 -13.90
N ALA A 81 4.86 -15.67 -14.79
CA ALA A 81 5.15 -15.49 -16.22
C ALA A 81 6.21 -14.40 -16.47
N GLY A 82 6.28 -13.40 -15.60
CA GLY A 82 7.24 -12.30 -15.61
C GLY A 82 6.82 -11.19 -14.65
N LEU A 83 7.55 -10.07 -14.67
CA LEU A 83 7.27 -8.92 -13.80
C LEU A 83 5.86 -8.34 -13.96
N PRO A 84 5.26 -8.23 -15.16
CA PRO A 84 3.91 -7.70 -15.28
C PRO A 84 2.84 -8.53 -14.55
N GLU A 85 2.97 -9.87 -14.52
CA GLU A 85 2.05 -10.71 -13.76
C GLU A 85 2.27 -10.55 -12.25
N LEU A 86 3.54 -10.50 -11.82
CA LEU A 86 3.89 -10.25 -10.43
C LEU A 86 3.33 -8.90 -9.95
N ASP A 87 3.44 -7.85 -10.76
CA ASP A 87 2.92 -6.51 -10.45
C ASP A 87 1.38 -6.53 -10.31
N ASP A 88 0.67 -7.16 -11.25
CA ASP A 88 -0.79 -7.32 -11.20
C ASP A 88 -1.21 -8.08 -9.90
N ILE A 89 -0.50 -9.16 -9.55
CA ILE A 89 -0.77 -9.95 -8.33
C ILE A 89 -0.48 -9.13 -7.08
N ALA A 90 0.68 -8.48 -7.02
CA ALA A 90 1.11 -7.66 -5.88
C ALA A 90 0.13 -6.51 -5.63
N ALA A 91 -0.33 -5.82 -6.68
CA ALA A 91 -1.31 -4.75 -6.58
C ALA A 91 -2.66 -5.25 -6.02
N ASN A 92 -3.10 -6.45 -6.42
CA ASN A 92 -4.34 -7.04 -5.93
C ASN A 92 -4.23 -7.55 -4.48
N ILE A 93 -3.09 -8.14 -4.10
CA ILE A 93 -2.79 -8.50 -2.72
C ILE A 93 -2.79 -7.23 -1.84
N GLY A 94 -2.08 -6.18 -2.26
CA GLY A 94 -1.99 -4.92 -1.55
C GLY A 94 -3.34 -4.22 -1.40
N LEU A 95 -4.15 -4.20 -2.47
CA LEU A 95 -5.51 -3.67 -2.43
C LEU A 95 -6.34 -4.34 -1.34
N VAL A 96 -6.35 -5.68 -1.30
CA VAL A 96 -7.15 -6.43 -0.32
C VAL A 96 -6.56 -6.32 1.09
N MET A 97 -5.24 -6.40 1.24
CA MET A 97 -4.53 -6.24 2.51
C MET A 97 -4.81 -4.87 3.15
N SER A 98 -4.87 -3.80 2.36
CA SER A 98 -5.16 -2.44 2.86
C SER A 98 -6.59 -2.27 3.41
N GLY A 99 -7.51 -3.19 3.06
CA GLY A 99 -8.86 -3.21 3.62
C GLY A 99 -8.98 -3.94 4.95
N PHE A 100 -7.94 -4.62 5.42
CA PHE A 100 -7.94 -5.31 6.72
C PHE A 100 -7.45 -4.42 7.86
N ASP A 101 -8.20 -4.40 8.97
CA ASP A 101 -7.67 -3.89 10.23
C ASP A 101 -6.57 -4.84 10.75
N PRO A 102 -5.34 -4.35 11.03
CA PRO A 102 -4.23 -5.22 11.42
C PRO A 102 -4.37 -5.86 12.80
N LYS A 103 -5.27 -5.35 13.66
CA LYS A 103 -5.53 -5.89 15.00
C LYS A 103 -6.67 -6.90 14.98
N THR A 104 -7.79 -6.56 14.37
CA THR A 104 -9.00 -7.40 14.39
C THR A 104 -9.08 -8.36 13.21
N LYS A 105 -8.31 -8.10 12.13
CA LYS A 105 -8.38 -8.81 10.84
C LYS A 105 -9.79 -8.79 10.25
N GLU A 106 -10.55 -7.75 10.57
CA GLU A 106 -11.82 -7.46 9.94
C GLU A 106 -11.58 -6.68 8.66
N PHE A 107 -12.22 -7.12 7.57
CA PHE A 107 -12.14 -6.45 6.29
C PHE A 107 -13.23 -5.40 6.17
N SER A 108 -12.87 -4.22 5.70
CA SER A 108 -13.80 -3.16 5.30
C SER A 108 -13.58 -2.83 3.82
N GLN A 109 -14.67 -2.68 3.06
CA GLN A 109 -14.55 -2.23 1.68
C GLN A 109 -13.93 -0.81 1.65
N PRO A 110 -13.08 -0.47 0.67
CA PRO A 110 -12.42 0.84 0.64
C PRO A 110 -13.39 2.04 0.76
N PRO A 111 -14.54 2.07 0.06
CA PRO A 111 -15.52 3.14 0.23
C PRO A 111 -16.15 3.20 1.62
N GLU A 112 -16.34 2.05 2.28
CA GLU A 112 -16.91 1.97 3.63
C GLU A 112 -15.91 2.45 4.68
N ALA A 113 -14.64 2.06 4.54
CA ALA A 113 -13.56 2.54 5.39
C ALA A 113 -13.41 4.06 5.32
N ILE A 114 -13.41 4.64 4.12
CA ILE A 114 -13.35 6.11 3.93
C ILE A 114 -14.57 6.80 4.55
N LYS A 115 -15.78 6.26 4.37
CA LYS A 115 -16.99 6.82 5.01
C LYS A 115 -16.92 6.78 6.54
N LYS A 116 -16.39 5.68 7.10
CA LYS A 116 -16.19 5.54 8.55
C LYS A 116 -15.17 6.56 9.06
N GLU A 117 -14.08 6.79 8.32
CA GLU A 117 -13.08 7.79 8.66
C GLU A 117 -13.65 9.22 8.60
N ILE A 118 -14.44 9.54 7.57
CA ILE A 118 -15.15 10.82 7.50
C ILE A 118 -16.05 11.01 8.73
N ALA A 119 -16.77 9.98 9.15
CA ALA A 119 -17.62 10.03 10.34
C ALA A 119 -16.80 10.23 11.63
N ALA A 120 -15.67 9.55 11.76
CA ALA A 120 -14.75 9.66 12.90
C ALA A 120 -14.16 11.08 13.01
N VAL A 121 -13.63 11.62 11.91
CA VAL A 121 -13.08 12.97 11.83
C VAL A 121 -14.15 14.03 12.14
N ASN A 122 -15.39 13.83 11.69
CA ASN A 122 -16.50 14.72 12.04
C ASN A 122 -16.78 14.72 13.55
N ALA A 123 -16.81 13.54 14.17
CA ALA A 123 -17.11 13.36 15.59
C ALA A 123 -15.96 13.80 16.52
N ASP A 124 -14.72 13.83 16.03
CA ASP A 124 -13.56 14.19 16.83
C ASP A 124 -13.52 15.70 17.12
N LYS A 125 -13.71 16.06 18.38
CA LYS A 125 -13.70 17.46 18.84
C LYS A 125 -12.30 18.01 19.08
N SER A 126 -11.27 17.17 19.06
CA SER A 126 -9.88 17.58 19.26
C SER A 126 -9.24 18.18 18.01
N ILE A 127 -9.79 17.87 16.83
CA ILE A 127 -9.30 18.39 15.54
C ILE A 127 -9.82 19.82 15.32
N PRO A 128 -8.94 20.82 15.09
CA PRO A 128 -9.35 22.18 14.75
C PRO A 128 -10.24 22.22 13.51
N GLU A 129 -11.26 23.08 13.49
CA GLU A 129 -12.26 23.11 12.39
C GLU A 129 -11.65 23.26 11.00
N LYS A 130 -10.59 24.08 10.88
CA LYS A 130 -9.90 24.29 9.61
C LYS A 130 -9.23 23.01 9.11
N GLU A 131 -8.55 22.30 10.00
CA GLU A 131 -7.87 21.04 9.69
C GLU A 131 -8.89 19.94 9.40
N LYS A 132 -9.94 19.85 10.22
CA LYS A 132 -11.08 18.93 10.01
C LYS A 132 -11.68 19.08 8.62
N LYS A 133 -11.90 20.31 8.16
CA LYS A 133 -12.42 20.57 6.81
C LYS A 133 -11.47 20.06 5.73
N GLN A 134 -10.17 20.29 5.87
CA GLN A 134 -9.17 19.82 4.92
C GLN A 134 -9.15 18.29 4.83
N ILE A 135 -9.14 17.61 5.98
CA ILE A 135 -9.18 16.14 6.05
C ILE A 135 -10.45 15.60 5.39
N ILE A 136 -11.62 16.18 5.69
CA ILE A 136 -12.89 15.76 5.09
C ILE A 136 -12.91 15.99 3.58
N ASP A 137 -12.37 17.11 3.10
CA ASP A 137 -12.29 17.39 1.66
C ASP A 137 -11.41 16.36 0.95
N GLU A 138 -10.25 16.00 1.52
CA GLU A 138 -9.36 14.96 1.00
C GLU A 138 -10.02 13.57 0.98
N LEU A 139 -10.67 13.18 2.08
CA LEU A 139 -11.39 11.91 2.18
C LEU A 139 -12.56 11.84 1.19
N ASN A 140 -13.29 12.94 0.98
CA ASN A 140 -14.35 13.00 -0.03
C ASN A 140 -13.81 12.91 -1.46
N GLN A 141 -12.62 13.44 -1.74
CA GLN A 141 -11.98 13.23 -3.05
C GLN A 141 -11.58 11.77 -3.21
N ALA A 142 -10.96 11.16 -2.19
CA ALA A 142 -10.62 9.74 -2.21
C ALA A 142 -11.86 8.85 -2.44
N LEU A 143 -12.99 9.17 -1.77
CA LEU A 143 -14.25 8.42 -1.89
C LEU A 143 -14.80 8.37 -3.32
N LYS A 144 -14.55 9.40 -4.16
CA LYS A 144 -14.99 9.41 -5.56
C LYS A 144 -14.27 8.37 -6.42
N PHE A 145 -13.03 8.04 -6.05
CA PHE A 145 -12.18 7.10 -6.79
C PHE A 145 -12.11 5.72 -6.12
N ALA A 146 -12.55 5.63 -4.86
CA ALA A 146 -12.59 4.38 -4.13
C ALA A 146 -13.56 3.40 -4.79
N LYS A 147 -13.03 2.29 -5.29
CA LYS A 147 -13.81 1.20 -5.84
C LYS A 147 -13.88 0.05 -4.84
N PRO A 148 -15.02 -0.64 -4.71
CA PRO A 148 -15.09 -1.89 -3.96
C PRO A 148 -14.12 -2.94 -4.53
N VAL A 149 -13.74 -3.89 -3.69
CA VAL A 149 -13.09 -5.11 -4.17
C VAL A 149 -14.10 -5.90 -5.02
N GLN A 150 -13.71 -6.20 -6.26
CA GLN A 150 -14.52 -6.89 -7.27
C GLN A 150 -14.58 -8.40 -7.06
N PHE A 151 -13.57 -8.97 -6.38
CA PHE A 151 -13.45 -10.41 -6.13
C PHE A 151 -13.49 -10.68 -4.62
N PRO A 152 -14.68 -10.87 -4.02
CA PRO A 152 -14.82 -11.18 -2.60
C PRO A 152 -14.02 -12.42 -2.17
N GLU A 153 -13.83 -13.40 -3.05
CA GLU A 153 -13.03 -14.60 -2.75
C GLU A 153 -11.55 -14.26 -2.49
N ASN A 154 -11.05 -13.14 -3.04
CA ASN A 154 -9.71 -12.66 -2.70
C ASN A 154 -9.66 -12.24 -1.23
N VAL A 155 -10.73 -11.66 -0.67
CA VAL A 155 -10.78 -11.28 0.75
C VAL A 155 -10.62 -12.50 1.64
N GLU A 156 -11.36 -13.58 1.36
CA GLU A 156 -11.26 -14.82 2.12
C GLU A 156 -9.87 -15.46 2.00
N LEU A 157 -9.34 -15.50 0.77
CA LEU A 157 -8.02 -16.05 0.50
C LEU A 157 -6.91 -15.26 1.20
N ILE A 158 -6.94 -13.93 1.12
CA ILE A 158 -5.95 -13.08 1.77
C ILE A 158 -6.09 -13.15 3.29
N LYS A 159 -7.32 -13.23 3.83
CA LYS A 159 -7.55 -13.47 5.27
C LYS A 159 -6.88 -14.76 5.75
N LYS A 160 -7.00 -15.85 4.97
CA LYS A 160 -6.35 -17.14 5.26
C LYS A 160 -4.83 -17.03 5.34
N TYR A 161 -4.22 -16.17 4.53
CA TYR A 161 -2.77 -15.99 4.43
C TYR A 161 -2.24 -14.72 5.12
N TYR A 162 -3.08 -13.99 5.85
CA TYR A 162 -2.81 -12.63 6.32
C TYR A 162 -1.46 -12.49 7.02
N ASP A 163 -1.19 -13.30 8.05
CA ASP A 163 0.03 -13.19 8.85
C ASP A 163 1.29 -13.47 8.02
N LYS A 164 1.20 -14.39 7.05
CA LYS A 164 2.33 -14.70 6.16
C LYS A 164 2.55 -13.59 5.16
N LEU A 165 1.49 -12.99 4.64
CA LEU A 165 1.55 -11.87 3.70
C LEU A 165 2.08 -10.62 4.37
N ASP A 166 1.58 -10.29 5.56
CA ASP A 166 2.04 -9.17 6.38
C ASP A 166 3.55 -9.31 6.66
N ALA A 167 3.99 -10.47 7.16
CA ALA A 167 5.41 -10.74 7.38
C ALA A 167 6.25 -10.73 6.09
N ALA A 168 5.69 -11.11 4.94
CA ALA A 168 6.41 -11.14 3.67
C ALA A 168 6.53 -9.74 3.05
N MET A 169 5.55 -8.86 3.25
CA MET A 169 5.58 -7.48 2.78
C MET A 169 6.39 -6.56 3.69
N ALA A 170 6.42 -6.81 5.01
CA ALA A 170 7.25 -6.05 5.95
C ALA A 170 8.77 -6.26 5.77
N ARG A 171 9.17 -7.31 5.03
CA ARG A 171 10.57 -7.65 4.75
C ARG A 171 11.16 -6.94 3.52
N GLY A 172 10.33 -6.29 2.71
CA GLY A 172 10.75 -5.55 1.50
C GLY A 172 10.92 -4.08 1.78
#